data_AF-A0A428T8C6-F1
#
_entry.id   AF-A0A428T8C6-F1
#
_cell.length_a   1.000
_cell.length_b   1.000
_cell.length_c   1.000
_cell.angle_alpha   90.00
_cell.angle_beta   90.00
_cell.angle_gamma   90.00
#
_symmetry.space_group_name_H-M   'P 1'
#
loop_
_entity.id
_entity.type
_entity.pdbx_description
1 polymer ?
#
loop_
_entity_poly.entity_id
_entity_poly.type
_entity_poly.pdbx_seq_one_letter_code
_entity_poly.pdbx_strand_id
1 'polypeptide(L)'
;MIVNLVTYIFSSEQLMSPLAMINSNTSNSPVNVPQTSTTPTGTISSLPKPSSVTPVHRVMSLTDPTSKMSKSHKAEKSRILITDAPKDIKAKISSAKTDSIPGISYDPATRPGISNLLDILSIFDAEGRQASQLAEAYSDLSPKQLKEMVSDAVITGLDGIRDRYLELVGKGDEYLDSIEAVGARKARDSAKETMQLVRRAIGF
;
A
#
# COMPACT_ATOMS: atom_id res chain seq x y z
N MET A 1 8.22 5.57 1.03
CA MET A 1 8.53 4.45 1.95
C MET A 1 7.50 4.36 3.09
N ILE A 2 6.19 4.34 2.78
CA ILE A 2 5.09 4.23 3.78
C ILE A 2 3.95 3.36 3.19
N VAL A 3 4.28 2.21 2.59
CA VAL A 3 3.25 1.24 2.14
C VAL A 3 3.64 -0.21 2.48
N ASN A 4 4.65 -0.43 3.32
CA ASN A 4 5.27 -1.75 3.46
C ASN A 4 5.29 -2.31 4.88
N LEU A 5 4.52 -1.73 5.81
CA LEU A 5 4.51 -2.20 7.21
C LEU A 5 3.36 -3.18 7.51
N VAL A 6 2.27 -3.16 6.74
CA VAL A 6 1.10 -4.02 7.02
C VAL A 6 1.32 -5.46 6.55
N THR A 7 2.17 -5.71 5.56
CA THR A 7 2.44 -7.07 5.04
C THR A 7 3.37 -7.89 5.94
N TYR A 8 4.16 -7.26 6.83
CA TYR A 8 5.21 -7.97 7.57
C TYR A 8 4.74 -8.68 8.85
N ILE A 9 3.53 -8.42 9.33
CA ILE A 9 3.05 -8.97 10.61
C ILE A 9 2.34 -10.33 10.45
N PHE A 10 1.94 -10.72 9.23
CA PHE A 10 1.16 -11.95 9.00
C PHE A 10 1.89 -13.09 8.26
N SER A 11 3.18 -12.92 7.91
CA SER A 11 3.90 -13.86 7.03
C SER A 11 4.97 -14.72 7.72
N SER A 12 5.09 -14.67 9.05
CA SER A 12 6.16 -15.35 9.80
C SER A 12 5.84 -16.77 10.28
N GLU A 13 4.75 -17.42 9.84
CA GLU A 13 4.33 -18.71 10.45
C GLU A 13 4.01 -19.89 9.52
N GLN A 14 4.40 -19.89 8.23
CA GLN A 14 4.32 -21.11 7.40
C GLN A 14 5.54 -21.26 6.48
N LEU A 15 6.46 -22.14 6.88
CA LEU A 15 7.52 -22.72 6.04
C LEU A 15 7.03 -24.06 5.45
N MET A 16 7.04 -24.19 4.11
CA MET A 16 7.49 -25.34 3.27
C MET A 16 6.68 -25.51 1.96
N SER A 17 7.29 -25.13 0.82
CA SER A 17 7.48 -25.84 -0.49
C SER A 17 6.38 -26.73 -1.13
N PRO A 18 6.39 -27.05 -2.47
CA PRO A 18 6.67 -26.26 -3.69
C PRO A 18 5.66 -26.50 -4.88
N LEU A 19 5.83 -25.69 -5.95
CA LEU A 19 5.57 -25.98 -7.40
C LEU A 19 4.13 -26.18 -7.95
N ALA A 20 3.70 -25.25 -8.83
CA ALA A 20 3.00 -25.48 -10.12
C ALA A 20 2.89 -24.11 -10.86
N MET A 21 3.56 -23.85 -11.98
CA MET A 21 3.24 -24.14 -13.41
C MET A 21 2.04 -23.37 -14.03
N ILE A 22 2.32 -22.72 -15.17
CA ILE A 22 1.44 -22.26 -16.30
C ILE A 22 1.06 -20.76 -16.40
N ASN A 23 1.89 -20.03 -17.17
CA ASN A 23 1.64 -19.38 -18.48
C ASN A 23 0.29 -18.69 -18.81
N SER A 24 0.30 -17.39 -19.18
CA SER A 24 0.09 -16.93 -20.57
C SER A 24 0.02 -15.39 -20.73
N ASN A 25 0.89 -14.87 -21.59
CA ASN A 25 0.77 -13.69 -22.46
C ASN A 25 -0.09 -12.48 -22.04
N THR A 26 0.55 -11.32 -21.96
CA THR A 26 0.11 -10.12 -22.72
C THR A 26 1.30 -9.22 -23.02
N SER A 27 1.37 -8.80 -24.27
CA SER A 27 2.39 -7.98 -24.90
C SER A 27 2.54 -6.61 -24.23
N ASN A 28 3.77 -6.23 -23.90
CA ASN A 28 4.14 -4.82 -23.80
C ASN A 28 5.54 -4.64 -24.38
N SER A 29 5.61 -3.90 -25.48
CA SER A 29 6.86 -3.50 -26.15
C SER A 29 7.74 -2.73 -25.16
N PRO A 30 9.04 -3.06 -25.02
CA PRO A 30 9.91 -2.33 -24.11
C PRO A 30 10.29 -0.98 -24.72
N VAL A 31 10.15 0.07 -23.91
CA VAL A 31 10.84 1.35 -24.13
C VAL A 31 12.34 1.06 -24.13
N ASN A 32 12.99 1.35 -25.25
CA ASN A 32 14.42 1.16 -25.44
C ASN A 32 15.20 2.21 -24.63
N VAL A 33 15.74 1.81 -23.47
CA VAL A 33 16.77 2.56 -22.73
C VAL A 33 18.12 1.90 -23.06
N PRO A 34 19.20 2.66 -23.32
CA PRO A 34 20.44 2.10 -23.83
C PRO A 34 21.00 0.97 -22.94
N GLN A 35 21.34 -0.13 -23.60
CA GLN A 35 21.90 -1.35 -23.03
C GLN A 35 23.25 -1.07 -22.36
N THR A 36 23.43 -1.61 -21.15
CA THR A 36 24.70 -1.96 -20.49
C THR A 36 25.94 -1.17 -20.90
N SER A 37 26.43 -0.27 -20.05
CA SER A 37 27.80 0.25 -20.18
C SER A 37 28.79 -0.86 -19.80
N THR A 38 29.23 -1.66 -20.78
CA THR A 38 30.36 -2.58 -20.61
C THR A 38 31.65 -1.82 -20.81
N THR A 39 32.24 -1.29 -19.74
CA THR A 39 33.66 -0.90 -19.73
C THR A 39 34.54 -2.15 -19.53
N PRO A 40 35.81 -2.13 -19.97
CA PRO A 40 36.70 -3.31 -20.00
C PRO A 40 37.14 -3.83 -18.61
N THR A 41 36.46 -3.43 -17.53
CA THR A 41 36.82 -3.78 -16.15
C THR A 41 35.58 -4.11 -15.33
N GLY A 42 34.95 -5.25 -15.60
CA GLY A 42 33.93 -5.85 -14.74
C GLY A 42 32.55 -5.20 -14.76
N THR A 43 31.51 -6.01 -14.55
CA THR A 43 30.11 -5.56 -14.51
C THR A 43 29.84 -4.77 -13.22
N ILE A 44 29.67 -3.45 -13.34
CA ILE A 44 29.47 -2.52 -12.21
C ILE A 44 28.02 -2.35 -11.75
N SER A 45 27.03 -2.83 -12.52
CA SER A 45 25.62 -2.71 -12.16
C SER A 45 24.79 -3.83 -12.78
N SER A 46 24.16 -4.65 -11.95
CA SER A 46 23.06 -5.50 -12.37
C SER A 46 21.77 -4.69 -12.31
N LEU A 47 21.04 -4.62 -13.42
CA LEU A 47 19.72 -4.00 -13.42
C LEU A 47 18.84 -4.70 -12.37
N PRO A 48 18.28 -3.97 -11.39
CA PRO A 48 17.36 -4.57 -10.43
C PRO A 48 16.17 -5.12 -11.21
N LYS A 49 15.91 -6.42 -11.04
CA LYS A 49 14.72 -7.04 -11.64
C LYS A 49 13.48 -6.48 -10.92
N PRO A 50 12.42 -6.10 -11.66
CA PRO A 50 11.19 -5.67 -11.02
C PRO A 50 10.61 -6.83 -10.21
N SER A 51 10.61 -6.71 -8.89
CA SER A 51 9.87 -7.60 -8.00
C SER A 51 8.49 -7.01 -7.78
N SER A 52 7.47 -7.57 -8.42
CA SER A 52 6.07 -7.30 -8.08
C SER A 52 5.78 -7.92 -6.71
N VAL A 53 5.67 -7.07 -5.69
CA VAL A 53 5.38 -7.49 -4.31
C VAL A 53 3.88 -7.70 -4.18
N THR A 54 3.41 -8.95 -4.35
CA THR A 54 2.02 -9.44 -4.10
C THR A 54 0.89 -8.68 -4.82
N PRO A 55 -0.28 -9.31 -5.06
CA PRO A 55 -1.46 -8.55 -5.52
C PRO A 55 -1.91 -7.61 -4.40
N VAL A 56 -1.52 -6.33 -4.46
CA VAL A 56 -1.97 -5.30 -3.53
C VAL A 56 -3.35 -4.80 -3.96
N HIS A 57 -4.32 -4.84 -3.04
CA HIS A 57 -5.65 -4.28 -3.26
C HIS A 57 -5.54 -2.80 -3.64
N ARG A 58 -6.09 -2.45 -4.80
CA ARG A 58 -6.06 -1.07 -5.28
C ARG A 58 -7.21 -0.31 -4.63
N VAL A 59 -6.91 0.46 -3.58
CA VAL A 59 -7.90 1.28 -2.89
C VAL A 59 -8.20 2.57 -3.67
N MET A 60 -9.48 2.85 -3.89
CA MET A 60 -9.98 4.01 -4.64
C MET A 60 -10.37 5.17 -3.71
N SER A 61 -10.52 6.35 -4.30
CA SER A 61 -10.96 7.55 -3.60
C SER A 61 -12.38 7.40 -3.06
N LEU A 62 -12.61 7.87 -1.83
CA LEU A 62 -13.92 7.81 -1.19
C LEU A 62 -14.95 8.76 -1.82
N THR A 63 -14.50 9.83 -2.49
CA THR A 63 -15.40 10.82 -3.12
C THR A 63 -15.59 10.57 -4.62
N ASP A 64 -14.59 9.96 -5.25
CA ASP A 64 -14.61 9.55 -6.66
C ASP A 64 -14.04 8.12 -6.76
N PRO A 65 -14.89 7.08 -6.71
CA PRO A 65 -14.45 5.70 -6.65
C PRO A 65 -13.87 5.19 -7.99
N THR A 66 -13.87 6.01 -9.05
CA THR A 66 -13.19 5.69 -10.32
C THR A 66 -11.71 6.10 -10.31
N SER A 67 -11.34 6.98 -9.39
CA SER A 67 -9.98 7.51 -9.25
C SER A 67 -9.24 6.83 -8.10
N LYS A 68 -7.96 6.52 -8.31
CA LYS A 68 -7.11 5.98 -7.24
C LYS A 68 -6.96 7.00 -6.09
N MET A 69 -6.96 6.52 -4.86
CA MET A 69 -6.67 7.36 -3.70
C MET A 69 -5.27 8.00 -3.85
N SER A 70 -5.19 9.32 -3.65
CA SER A 70 -3.94 10.08 -3.76
C SER A 70 -3.74 10.99 -2.57
N LYS A 71 -2.53 10.97 -1.99
CA LYS A 71 -2.13 11.86 -0.90
C LYS A 71 -2.24 13.34 -1.29
N SER A 72 -1.89 13.67 -2.54
CA SER A 72 -1.87 15.03 -3.07
C SER A 72 -3.22 15.55 -3.57
N HIS A 73 -4.28 14.73 -3.49
CA HIS A 73 -5.61 15.17 -3.90
C HIS A 73 -6.10 16.31 -2.98
N LYS A 74 -6.64 17.38 -3.55
CA LYS A 74 -7.07 18.58 -2.81
C LYS A 74 -8.19 18.28 -1.80
N ALA A 75 -9.08 17.36 -2.15
CA ALA A 75 -10.20 16.96 -1.30
C ALA A 75 -9.74 15.98 -0.21
N GLU A 76 -9.58 16.42 1.03
CA GLU A 76 -9.14 15.55 2.12
C GLU A 76 -10.09 14.38 2.40
N LYS A 77 -11.38 14.57 2.16
CA LYS A 77 -12.42 13.54 2.31
C LYS A 77 -12.27 12.37 1.31
N SER A 78 -11.47 12.54 0.27
CA SER A 78 -11.20 11.49 -0.73
C SER A 78 -10.31 10.35 -0.21
N ARG A 79 -9.59 10.58 0.91
CA ARG A 79 -8.53 9.70 1.37
C ARG A 79 -8.53 9.50 2.89
N ILE A 80 -8.05 8.34 3.32
CA ILE A 80 -7.76 8.05 4.73
C ILE A 80 -6.25 8.12 4.92
N LEU A 81 -5.80 8.87 5.93
CA LEU A 81 -4.41 8.86 6.36
C LEU A 81 -4.25 7.89 7.53
N ILE A 82 -3.14 7.18 7.58
CA ILE A 82 -2.79 6.30 8.72
C ILE A 82 -2.66 7.05 10.05
N THR A 83 -2.54 8.38 9.99
CA THR A 83 -2.47 9.28 11.15
C THR A 83 -3.79 10.00 11.43
N ASP A 84 -4.86 9.74 10.67
CA ASP A 84 -6.18 10.34 10.92
C ASP A 84 -6.71 9.92 12.31
N ALA A 85 -7.51 10.79 12.96
CA ALA A 85 -8.14 10.42 14.22
C ALA A 85 -9.32 9.48 13.93
N PRO A 86 -9.74 8.64 14.90
CA PRO A 86 -10.92 7.78 14.73
C PRO A 86 -12.17 8.54 14.27
N LYS A 87 -12.39 9.74 14.82
CA LYS A 87 -13.50 10.62 14.42
C LYS A 87 -13.43 11.05 12.95
N ASP A 88 -12.22 11.31 12.44
CA ASP A 88 -12.01 11.80 11.07
C ASP A 88 -12.17 10.64 10.09
N ILE A 89 -11.67 9.45 10.44
CA ILE A 89 -11.87 8.21 9.68
C ILE A 89 -13.37 7.94 9.50
N LYS A 90 -14.12 7.94 10.61
CA LYS A 90 -15.58 7.73 10.60
C LYS A 90 -16.30 8.78 9.75
N ALA A 91 -15.96 10.06 9.91
CA ALA A 91 -16.56 11.14 9.13
C ALA A 91 -16.28 11.01 7.62
N LYS A 92 -15.07 10.60 7.23
CA LYS A 92 -14.70 10.41 5.82
C LYS A 92 -15.43 9.23 5.20
N ILE A 93 -15.43 8.07 5.86
CA ILE A 93 -16.09 6.85 5.36
C ILE A 93 -17.61 7.01 5.29
N SER A 94 -18.23 7.61 6.32
CA SER A 94 -19.67 7.90 6.29
C SER A 94 -20.06 8.78 5.09
N SER A 95 -19.21 9.75 4.73
CA SER A 95 -19.39 10.62 3.56
C SER A 95 -18.97 10.00 2.22
N ALA A 96 -18.49 8.75 2.20
CA ALA A 96 -18.05 8.10 0.97
C ALA A 96 -19.20 8.00 -0.05
N LYS A 97 -18.87 8.22 -1.32
CA LYS A 97 -19.83 8.19 -2.42
C LYS A 97 -20.25 6.75 -2.71
N THR A 98 -21.53 6.48 -2.54
CA THR A 98 -22.17 5.20 -2.90
C THR A 98 -23.31 5.47 -3.87
N ASP A 99 -23.79 4.42 -4.54
CA ASP A 99 -25.05 4.46 -5.27
C ASP A 99 -26.26 4.45 -4.33
N SER A 100 -27.45 4.59 -4.91
CA SER A 100 -28.74 4.57 -4.21
C SER A 100 -29.45 3.22 -4.29
N ILE A 101 -28.77 2.16 -4.74
CA ILE A 101 -29.35 0.83 -4.90
C ILE A 101 -29.36 0.16 -3.50
N PRO A 102 -30.51 -0.42 -3.07
CA PRO A 102 -30.57 -1.17 -1.82
C PRO A 102 -29.62 -2.37 -1.81
N GLY A 103 -29.22 -2.79 -0.61
CA GLY A 103 -28.35 -3.95 -0.41
C GLY A 103 -26.90 -3.71 -0.83
N ILE A 104 -26.08 -4.74 -0.63
CA ILE A 104 -24.66 -4.75 -0.91
C ILE A 104 -24.38 -5.78 -2.00
N SER A 105 -23.61 -5.39 -3.01
CA SER A 105 -23.08 -6.29 -4.02
C SER A 105 -21.72 -5.81 -4.51
N TYR A 106 -20.86 -6.75 -4.89
CA TYR A 106 -19.54 -6.45 -5.42
C TYR A 106 -19.59 -6.41 -6.95
N ASP A 107 -19.53 -5.21 -7.50
CA ASP A 107 -19.40 -4.94 -8.94
C ASP A 107 -18.61 -3.65 -9.13
N PRO A 108 -17.29 -3.73 -9.37
CA PRO A 108 -16.44 -2.55 -9.55
C PRO A 108 -16.81 -1.70 -10.77
N ALA A 109 -17.52 -2.25 -11.76
CA ALA A 109 -17.89 -1.53 -12.97
C ALA A 109 -19.18 -0.72 -12.76
N THR A 110 -20.20 -1.31 -12.13
CA THR A 110 -21.52 -0.66 -11.97
C THR A 110 -21.72 -0.04 -10.59
N ARG A 111 -21.12 -0.62 -9.54
CA ARG A 111 -21.18 -0.16 -8.14
C ARG A 111 -19.78 0.08 -7.56
N PRO A 112 -18.98 0.98 -8.17
CA PRO A 112 -17.59 1.19 -7.76
C PRO A 112 -17.44 1.69 -6.31
N GLY A 113 -18.41 2.46 -5.81
CA GLY A 113 -18.39 2.97 -4.43
C GLY A 113 -18.57 1.87 -3.37
N ILE A 114 -19.55 0.97 -3.57
CA ILE A 114 -19.78 -0.16 -2.67
C ILE A 114 -18.63 -1.16 -2.76
N SER A 115 -18.17 -1.45 -3.98
CA SER A 115 -17.05 -2.37 -4.22
C SER A 115 -15.76 -1.88 -3.55
N ASN A 116 -15.45 -0.58 -3.65
CA ASN A 116 -14.31 0.01 -2.97
C ASN A 116 -14.40 -0.11 -1.44
N LEU A 117 -15.59 0.06 -0.85
CA LEU A 117 -15.78 -0.12 0.60
C LEU A 117 -15.58 -1.58 1.02
N LEU A 118 -16.02 -2.54 0.20
CA LEU A 118 -15.79 -3.97 0.43
C LEU A 118 -14.32 -4.35 0.27
N ASP A 119 -13.61 -3.78 -0.70
CA ASP A 119 -12.16 -3.94 -0.85
C ASP A 119 -11.44 -3.44 0.41
N ILE A 120 -11.82 -2.27 0.93
CA ILE A 120 -11.25 -1.76 2.18
C ILE A 120 -11.57 -2.70 3.34
N LEU A 121 -12.81 -3.20 3.45
CA LEU A 121 -13.19 -4.13 4.50
C LEU A 121 -12.36 -5.42 4.46
N SER A 122 -12.14 -5.99 3.27
CA SER A 122 -11.35 -7.23 3.11
C SER A 122 -9.91 -7.11 3.60
N ILE A 123 -9.31 -5.92 3.56
CA ILE A 123 -7.94 -5.70 4.06
C ILE A 123 -7.86 -5.90 5.58
N PHE A 124 -8.94 -5.61 6.30
CA PHE A 124 -9.03 -5.67 7.75
C PHE A 124 -9.82 -6.89 8.24
N ASP A 125 -10.23 -7.78 7.33
CA ASP A 125 -11.01 -8.96 7.68
C ASP A 125 -10.12 -10.03 8.31
N ALA A 126 -10.41 -10.42 9.55
CA ALA A 126 -9.61 -11.40 10.29
C ALA A 126 -9.66 -12.81 9.66
N GLU A 127 -10.72 -13.13 8.92
CA GLU A 127 -10.89 -14.39 8.20
C GLU A 127 -10.21 -14.35 6.82
N GLY A 128 -9.68 -13.20 6.38
CA GLY A 128 -9.04 -13.03 5.09
C GLY A 128 -9.99 -13.16 3.90
N ARG A 129 -11.29 -12.88 4.09
CA ARG A 129 -12.30 -12.99 3.03
C ARG A 129 -12.11 -11.89 2.00
N GLN A 130 -12.34 -12.25 0.75
CA GLN A 130 -12.32 -11.31 -0.38
C GLN A 130 -13.59 -10.46 -0.43
N ALA A 131 -13.51 -9.31 -1.09
CA ALA A 131 -14.62 -8.36 -1.23
C ALA A 131 -15.92 -9.00 -1.77
N SER A 132 -15.82 -9.96 -2.70
CA SER A 132 -16.99 -10.69 -3.22
C SER A 132 -17.66 -11.57 -2.16
N GLN A 133 -16.87 -12.25 -1.32
CA GLN A 133 -17.39 -13.10 -0.23
C GLN A 133 -18.05 -12.26 0.86
N LEU A 134 -17.47 -11.09 1.16
CA LEU A 134 -18.08 -10.12 2.09
C LEU A 134 -19.38 -9.56 1.52
N ALA A 135 -19.47 -9.34 0.20
CA ALA A 135 -20.71 -8.88 -0.43
C ALA A 135 -21.83 -9.92 -0.31
N GLU A 136 -21.51 -11.21 -0.46
CA GLU A 136 -22.45 -12.30 -0.25
C GLU A 136 -22.89 -12.40 1.21
N ALA A 137 -21.93 -12.34 2.15
CA ALA A 137 -22.21 -12.45 3.58
C ALA A 137 -23.06 -11.30 4.13
N TYR A 138 -22.97 -10.12 3.52
CA TYR A 138 -23.62 -8.90 3.98
C TYR A 138 -24.64 -8.34 2.98
N SER A 139 -25.14 -9.16 2.04
CA SER A 139 -26.01 -8.72 0.93
C SER A 139 -27.23 -7.92 1.39
N ASP A 140 -27.79 -8.31 2.54
CA ASP A 140 -29.03 -7.76 3.10
C ASP A 140 -28.82 -6.47 3.91
N LEU A 141 -27.57 -6.09 4.16
CA LEU A 141 -27.26 -4.86 4.88
C LEU A 141 -27.45 -3.62 3.99
N SER A 142 -27.72 -2.49 4.63
CA SER A 142 -27.75 -1.20 3.94
C SER A 142 -26.33 -0.66 3.68
N PRO A 143 -26.14 0.18 2.64
CA PRO A 143 -24.88 0.91 2.44
C PRO A 143 -24.42 1.72 3.66
N LYS A 144 -25.35 2.17 4.51
CA LYS A 144 -25.03 2.86 5.76
C LYS A 144 -24.37 1.90 6.76
N GLN A 145 -24.93 0.72 6.96
CA GLN A 145 -24.34 -0.30 7.84
C GLN A 145 -22.97 -0.77 7.32
N LEU A 146 -22.81 -0.91 6.01
CA LEU A 146 -21.48 -1.18 5.41
C LEU A 146 -20.46 -0.10 5.80
N LYS A 147 -20.82 1.18 5.67
CA LYS A 147 -19.93 2.29 6.03
C LYS A 147 -19.59 2.29 7.52
N GLU A 148 -20.52 1.93 8.38
CA GLU A 148 -20.27 1.78 9.83
C GLU A 148 -19.27 0.65 10.08
N MET A 149 -19.49 -0.53 9.52
CA MET A 149 -18.56 -1.67 9.62
C MET A 149 -17.16 -1.34 9.10
N VAL A 150 -17.06 -0.71 7.93
CA VAL A 150 -15.77 -0.31 7.35
C VAL A 150 -15.08 0.73 8.24
N SER A 151 -15.83 1.66 8.83
CA SER A 151 -15.26 2.64 9.76
C SER A 151 -14.65 1.95 10.97
N ASP A 152 -15.39 1.03 11.59
CA ASP A 152 -14.94 0.34 12.79
C ASP A 152 -13.76 -0.58 12.51
N ALA A 153 -13.76 -1.28 11.37
CA ALA A 153 -12.65 -2.13 10.93
C ALA A 153 -11.37 -1.32 10.70
N VAL A 154 -11.46 -0.17 10.00
CA VAL A 154 -10.30 0.70 9.74
C VAL A 154 -9.79 1.33 11.03
N ILE A 155 -10.68 1.80 11.92
CA ILE A 155 -10.29 2.38 13.21
C ILE A 155 -9.55 1.34 14.05
N THR A 156 -10.10 0.13 14.16
CA THR A 156 -9.50 -0.95 14.94
C THR A 156 -8.18 -1.39 14.33
N GLY A 157 -8.11 -1.53 12.99
CA GLY A 157 -6.91 -1.96 12.30
C GLY A 157 -5.77 -0.94 12.30
N LEU A 158 -6.06 0.35 12.59
CA LEU A 158 -5.06 1.41 12.70
C LEU A 158 -4.80 1.82 14.16
N ASP A 159 -5.36 1.10 15.13
CA ASP A 159 -5.22 1.44 16.54
C ASP A 159 -3.75 1.48 16.98
N GLY A 160 -3.42 2.43 17.85
CA GLY A 160 -2.05 2.67 18.35
C GLY A 160 -1.05 3.29 17.34
N ILE A 161 -1.28 3.22 16.02
CA ILE A 161 -0.35 3.78 15.02
C ILE A 161 -0.23 5.30 15.18
N ARG A 162 -1.36 5.98 15.31
CA ARG A 162 -1.40 7.45 15.49
C ARG A 162 -0.70 7.86 16.78
N ASP A 163 -0.91 7.14 17.88
CA ASP A 163 -0.31 7.47 19.17
C ASP A 163 1.20 7.31 19.12
N ARG A 164 1.69 6.22 18.51
CA ARG A 164 3.12 6.03 18.28
C ARG A 164 3.71 7.10 17.38
N TYR A 165 2.99 7.51 16.34
CA TYR A 165 3.40 8.62 15.48
C TYR A 165 3.53 9.93 16.28
N LEU A 166 2.53 10.28 17.08
CA LEU A 166 2.54 11.49 17.90
C LEU A 166 3.64 11.44 18.98
N GLU A 167 3.86 10.27 19.60
CA GLU A 167 4.97 10.07 20.55
C GLU A 167 6.32 10.34 19.87
N LEU A 168 6.55 9.78 18.68
CA LEU A 168 7.82 9.93 17.96
C LEU A 168 8.06 11.37 17.50
N VAL A 169 7.04 12.04 16.99
CA VAL A 169 7.13 13.45 16.59
C VAL A 169 7.29 14.36 17.82
N GLY A 170 6.63 14.02 18.94
CA GLY A 170 6.71 14.76 20.19
C GLY A 170 8.08 14.69 20.89
N LYS A 171 8.94 13.73 20.53
CA LYS A 171 10.34 13.66 21.02
C LYS A 171 11.25 14.75 20.46
N GLY A 172 10.78 15.51 19.46
CA GLY A 172 11.49 16.64 18.89
C GLY A 172 12.54 16.26 17.84
N ASP A 173 13.06 17.29 17.18
CA ASP A 173 13.94 17.17 16.02
C ASP A 173 15.25 16.44 16.35
N GLU A 174 15.85 16.69 17.53
CA GLU A 174 17.11 16.05 17.93
C GLU A 174 17.04 14.52 17.94
N TYR A 175 15.90 13.96 18.40
CA TYR A 175 15.70 12.52 18.38
C TYR A 175 15.63 11.98 16.94
N LEU A 176 14.86 12.65 16.07
CA LEU A 176 14.72 12.25 14.67
C LEU A 176 16.05 12.37 13.90
N ASP A 177 16.78 13.45 14.11
CA ASP A 177 18.10 13.70 13.53
C ASP A 177 19.10 12.61 13.93
N SER A 178 19.04 12.15 15.18
CA SER A 178 19.91 11.07 15.66
C SER A 178 19.65 9.75 14.90
N ILE A 179 18.38 9.44 14.64
CA ILE A 179 17.96 8.24 13.88
C ILE A 179 18.33 8.39 12.40
N GLU A 180 18.10 9.55 11.81
CA GLU A 180 18.50 9.85 10.43
C GLU A 180 20.02 9.72 10.26
N ALA A 181 20.82 10.24 11.20
CA ALA A 181 22.27 10.14 11.17
C ALA A 181 22.74 8.68 11.21
N VAL A 182 22.10 7.82 12.01
CA VAL A 182 22.38 6.37 12.04
C VAL A 182 22.04 5.72 10.70
N GLY A 183 20.87 6.01 10.14
CA GLY A 183 20.44 5.50 8.83
C GLY A 183 21.37 5.94 7.70
N ALA A 184 21.77 7.21 7.69
CA ALA A 184 22.68 7.78 6.73
C ALA A 184 24.07 7.13 6.78
N ARG A 185 24.60 6.82 7.97
CA ARG A 185 25.87 6.07 8.09
C ARG A 185 25.76 4.68 7.45
N LYS A 186 24.74 3.90 7.84
CA LYS A 186 24.51 2.56 7.28
C LYS A 186 24.36 2.57 5.75
N ALA A 187 23.61 3.53 5.23
CA ALA A 187 23.42 3.69 3.79
C ALA A 187 24.73 4.06 3.07
N ARG A 188 25.53 4.96 3.64
CA ARG A 188 26.84 5.34 3.09
C ARG A 188 27.81 4.16 3.09
N ASP A 189 27.86 3.38 4.16
CA ASP A 189 28.74 2.21 4.26
C ASP A 189 28.38 1.17 3.19
N SER A 190 27.09 0.88 3.01
CA SER A 190 26.61 -0.02 1.95
C SER A 190 26.90 0.52 0.54
N ALA A 191 26.74 1.83 0.32
CA ALA A 191 26.99 2.44 -0.99
C ALA A 191 28.49 2.59 -1.31
N LYS A 192 29.39 2.50 -0.31
CA LYS A 192 30.83 2.79 -0.47
C LYS A 192 31.49 1.87 -1.48
N GLU A 193 31.22 0.57 -1.42
CA GLU A 193 31.81 -0.43 -2.34
C GLU A 193 31.37 -0.18 -3.78
N THR A 194 30.06 0.04 -4.00
CA THR A 194 29.51 0.41 -5.31
C THR A 194 30.12 1.70 -5.83
N MET A 195 30.24 2.73 -4.99
CA MET A 195 30.84 4.01 -5.40
C MET A 195 32.34 3.90 -5.71
N GLN A 196 33.09 3.04 -5.03
CA GLN A 196 34.49 2.77 -5.35
C GLN A 196 34.65 2.05 -6.69
N LEU A 197 33.74 1.13 -7.02
CA LEU A 197 33.71 0.48 -8.34
C LEU A 197 33.40 1.50 -9.44
N VAL A 198 32.41 2.36 -9.22
CA VAL A 198 32.04 3.42 -10.16
C VAL A 198 33.21 4.38 -10.38
N ARG A 199 33.84 4.89 -9.31
CA ARG A 199 34.99 5.81 -9.39
C ARG A 199 36.15 5.22 -10.19
N ARG A 200 36.54 3.98 -9.90
CA ARG A 200 37.57 3.26 -10.65
C ARG A 200 37.22 3.15 -12.14
N ALA A 201 35.95 2.86 -12.46
CA ALA A 201 35.51 2.73 -13.85
C ALA A 201 35.54 4.05 -14.63
N ILE A 202 35.40 5.20 -13.97
CA ILE A 202 35.45 6.54 -14.58
C ILE A 202 36.81 7.24 -14.45
N GLY A 203 37.83 6.56 -13.90
CA GLY A 203 39.20 7.06 -13.82
C GLY A 203 39.50 7.97 -12.62
N PHE A 204 38.74 7.85 -11.52
CA PHE A 204 38.96 8.54 -10.24
C PHE A 204 39.30 7.58 -9.10
#